data_AF-J9BC11-F1
#
_entry.id   AF-J9BC11-F1
#
_cell.length_a   1.000
_cell.length_b   1.000
_cell.length_c   1.000
_cell.angle_alpha   90.00
_cell.angle_beta   90.00
_cell.angle_gamma   90.00
#
_symmetry.space_group_name_H-M   'P 1'
#
loop_
_entity.id
_entity.type
_entity.pdbx_description
1 polymer ?
#
loop_
_entity_poly.entity_id
_entity_poly.type
_entity_poly.pdbx_seq_one_letter_code
_entity_poly.pdbx_strand_id
1 'polypeptide(L)'
;MLEYSCRLQSELQNRNVLSRRSRALSIVVSLLSLLPEADQFLTLPASLEKSKNPTEQIEKTDEQTKIEPKIGKNALVIWMLNDISKRALLSSARLALFDANYNPKEKKSIPPPIKLDEIFEQLIQKKLFDYAWEVSKVFDLKPYPLLKAVTVECIHLDAKPPKGEPSWVAKNRKFVRKIPSLRERHWAILRGYVEVAMRRCPEDFTVLWTVTYVFLQHQWHIPPWLSNCYEDKCAAQYAYLLIMFDHLHLACETLKKKITLESKKITSRNSQCLIPATEIDWVLWLISKRDDVTLKEDAKQLEECVERYFERIASFSRQ
;
A
#
# COMPACT_ATOMS: atom_id res chain seq x y z
N MET A 1 -29.69 -1.23 17.97
CA MET A 1 -28.72 -2.04 17.17
C MET A 1 -27.27 -1.76 17.54
N LEU A 2 -26.84 -0.48 17.67
CA LEU A 2 -25.46 -0.17 18.07
C LEU A 2 -25.13 -0.69 19.48
N GLU A 3 -25.96 -0.40 20.48
CA GLU A 3 -25.81 -0.94 21.83
C GLU A 3 -25.73 -2.48 21.85
N TYR A 4 -26.61 -3.13 21.09
CA TYR A 4 -26.59 -4.59 20.95
C TYR A 4 -25.25 -5.10 20.40
N SER A 5 -24.66 -4.41 19.43
CA SER A 5 -23.32 -4.73 18.93
C SER A 5 -22.20 -4.53 19.96
N CYS A 6 -22.33 -3.54 20.86
CA CYS A 6 -21.40 -3.33 21.97
C CYS A 6 -21.50 -4.44 23.00
N ARG A 7 -22.71 -4.91 23.33
CA ARG A 7 -22.89 -6.07 24.22
C ARG A 7 -22.26 -7.34 23.65
N LEU A 8 -22.43 -7.59 22.34
CA LEU A 8 -21.79 -8.71 21.63
C LEU A 8 -20.25 -8.64 21.61
N GLN A 9 -19.65 -7.45 21.80
CA GLN A 9 -18.20 -7.32 21.90
C GLN A 9 -17.65 -7.91 23.19
N SER A 10 -18.41 -7.86 24.27
CA SER A 10 -18.04 -8.40 25.58
C SER A 10 -18.24 -9.92 25.67
N GLU A 11 -19.01 -10.51 24.76
CA GLU A 11 -19.21 -11.96 24.69
C GLU A 11 -17.99 -12.69 24.13
N LEU A 12 -17.88 -14.00 24.41
CA LEU A 12 -16.87 -14.86 23.82
C LEU A 12 -16.96 -14.81 22.30
N GLN A 13 -15.89 -14.37 21.65
CA GLN A 13 -15.87 -14.13 20.21
C GLN A 13 -15.86 -15.47 19.44
N ASN A 14 -17.03 -15.87 18.94
CA ASN A 14 -17.20 -17.00 18.02
C ASN A 14 -17.81 -16.51 16.69
N ARG A 15 -17.89 -17.41 15.70
CA ARG A 15 -18.43 -17.08 14.37
C ARG A 15 -19.81 -16.43 14.42
N ASN A 16 -20.72 -16.98 15.23
CA ASN A 16 -22.09 -16.51 15.33
C ASN A 16 -22.17 -15.11 15.96
N VAL A 17 -21.38 -14.85 17.00
CA VAL A 17 -21.26 -13.54 17.64
C VAL A 17 -20.69 -12.52 16.67
N LEU A 18 -19.60 -12.84 15.95
CA LEU A 18 -19.00 -11.97 14.94
C LEU A 18 -19.97 -11.68 13.78
N SER A 19 -20.71 -12.68 13.32
CA SER A 19 -21.72 -12.53 12.27
C SER A 19 -22.87 -11.62 12.71
N ARG A 20 -23.42 -11.84 13.91
CA ARG A 20 -24.49 -10.99 14.48
C ARG A 20 -24.01 -9.56 14.70
N ARG A 21 -22.79 -9.39 15.21
CA ARG A 21 -22.17 -8.09 15.44
C ARG A 21 -21.93 -7.35 14.13
N SER A 22 -21.35 -8.02 13.13
CA SER A 22 -21.13 -7.44 11.80
C SER A 22 -22.45 -6.98 11.19
N ARG A 23 -23.49 -7.82 11.22
CA ARG A 23 -24.82 -7.46 10.71
C ARG A 23 -25.43 -6.27 11.46
N ALA A 24 -25.33 -6.26 12.79
CA ALA A 24 -25.87 -5.17 13.59
C ALA A 24 -25.18 -3.83 13.28
N LEU A 25 -23.85 -3.84 13.15
CA LEU A 25 -23.08 -2.66 12.78
C LEU A 25 -23.36 -2.21 11.36
N SER A 26 -23.44 -3.12 10.38
CA SER A 26 -23.79 -2.79 9.00
C SER A 26 -25.16 -2.12 8.89
N ILE A 27 -26.16 -2.61 9.63
CA ILE A 27 -27.50 -1.98 9.68
C ILE A 27 -27.40 -0.55 10.21
N VAL A 28 -26.65 -0.33 11.30
CA VAL A 28 -26.47 1.01 11.87
C VAL A 28 -25.78 1.94 10.90
N VAL A 29 -24.69 1.50 10.25
CA VAL A 29 -23.98 2.29 9.23
C VAL A 29 -24.92 2.65 8.10
N SER A 30 -25.64 1.69 7.52
CA SER A 30 -26.56 1.95 6.41
C SER A 30 -27.67 2.92 6.79
N LEU A 31 -28.26 2.81 7.98
CA LEU A 31 -29.32 3.73 8.42
C LEU A 31 -28.79 5.13 8.70
N LEU A 32 -27.64 5.27 9.34
CA LEU A 32 -27.03 6.57 9.61
C LEU A 32 -26.56 7.26 8.34
N SER A 33 -26.05 6.53 7.35
CA SER A 33 -25.65 7.10 6.06
C SER A 33 -26.82 7.67 5.24
N LEU A 34 -28.07 7.32 5.57
CA LEU A 34 -29.26 7.91 4.94
C LEU A 34 -29.65 9.27 5.55
N LEU A 35 -29.11 9.61 6.72
CA LEU A 35 -29.40 10.88 7.40
C LEU A 35 -28.52 12.02 6.83
N PRO A 36 -28.98 13.28 6.94
CA PRO A 36 -28.17 14.45 6.63
C PRO A 36 -26.87 14.45 7.43
N GLU A 37 -25.77 14.98 6.88
CA GLU A 37 -24.43 14.95 7.50
C GLU A 37 -24.41 15.50 8.93
N ALA A 38 -25.26 16.49 9.24
CA ALA A 38 -25.40 17.08 10.57
C ALA A 38 -25.91 16.09 11.65
N ASP A 39 -26.65 15.05 11.25
CA ASP A 39 -27.34 14.12 12.15
C ASP A 39 -26.69 12.71 12.16
N GLN A 40 -25.50 12.57 11.57
CA GLN A 40 -24.80 11.28 11.44
C GLN A 40 -24.04 10.86 12.71
N PHE A 41 -24.71 10.91 13.86
CA PHE A 41 -24.15 10.51 15.15
C PHE A 41 -25.16 9.77 16.02
N LEU A 42 -24.66 8.98 16.96
CA LEU A 42 -25.46 8.32 18.00
C LEU A 42 -24.83 8.55 19.36
N THR A 43 -25.65 8.62 20.41
CA THR A 43 -25.16 8.68 21.80
C THR A 43 -25.32 7.33 22.48
N LEU A 44 -24.28 6.91 23.21
CA LEU A 44 -24.30 5.69 24.01
C LEU A 44 -23.75 5.95 25.42
N PRO A 45 -24.27 5.24 26.44
CA PRO A 45 -23.66 5.24 27.77
C PRO A 45 -22.19 4.77 27.74
N ALA A 46 -21.29 5.54 28.37
CA ALA A 46 -19.86 5.23 28.50
C ALA A 46 -19.61 3.87 29.19
N SER A 47 -20.56 3.38 29.98
CA SER A 47 -20.48 2.06 30.63
C SER A 47 -20.37 0.89 29.65
N LEU A 48 -20.80 1.08 28.39
CA LEU A 48 -20.74 0.07 27.33
C LEU A 48 -19.40 0.07 26.57
N GLU A 49 -18.50 1.00 26.86
CA GLU A 49 -17.17 1.10 26.22
C GLU A 49 -16.09 0.24 26.88
N LYS A 50 -16.45 -0.59 27.86
CA LYS A 50 -15.50 -1.35 28.72
C LYS A 50 -14.53 -2.32 28.02
N SER A 51 -14.48 -2.38 26.70
CA SER A 51 -13.35 -2.97 25.98
C SER A 51 -12.50 -1.83 25.38
N LYS A 52 -11.32 -1.61 25.96
CA LYS A 52 -10.28 -0.72 25.45
C LYS A 52 -10.23 -0.75 23.92
N ASN A 53 -10.20 0.42 23.31
CA ASN A 53 -10.07 0.57 21.86
C ASN A 53 -8.87 -0.24 21.35
N PRO A 54 -9.02 -1.10 20.33
CA PRO A 54 -7.87 -1.73 19.66
C PRO A 54 -6.87 -0.69 19.11
N THR A 55 -7.31 0.55 18.93
CA THR A 55 -6.55 1.70 18.43
C THR A 55 -5.67 2.40 19.48
N GLU A 56 -5.80 2.09 20.78
CA GLU A 56 -5.03 2.77 21.85
C GLU A 56 -3.72 2.05 22.22
N GLN A 57 -3.29 1.02 21.49
CA GLN A 57 -2.03 0.32 21.72
C GLN A 57 -0.87 0.78 20.83
N ILE A 58 -0.99 1.94 20.19
CA ILE A 58 0.13 2.58 19.49
C ILE A 58 0.86 3.48 20.51
N GLU A 59 1.97 2.94 21.02
CA GLU A 59 3.11 3.63 21.65
C GLU A 59 2.82 4.65 22.76
N LYS A 60 2.93 4.19 24.02
CA LYS A 60 3.60 4.94 25.11
C LYS A 60 4.38 3.97 26.00
N THR A 61 5.61 3.69 25.61
CA THR A 61 6.66 3.34 26.58
C THR A 61 7.16 4.68 27.14
N ASP A 62 6.70 5.01 28.34
CA ASP A 62 7.55 5.61 29.39
C ASP A 62 6.69 5.84 30.64
N GLU A 63 7.31 5.53 31.77
CA GLU A 63 6.76 5.49 33.11
C GLU A 63 6.06 6.81 33.47
N GLN A 64 4.75 6.73 33.74
CA GLN A 64 4.07 7.60 34.69
C GLN A 64 2.65 7.06 34.94
N THR A 65 2.43 6.61 36.18
CA THR A 65 1.11 6.35 36.77
C THR A 65 0.13 7.49 36.47
N LYS A 66 -0.73 7.30 35.46
CA LYS A 66 -1.84 8.21 35.18
C LYS A 66 -3.10 7.67 35.85
N ILE A 67 -3.54 8.41 36.85
CA ILE A 67 -4.83 8.28 37.53
C ILE A 67 -5.93 8.40 36.44
N GLU A 68 -6.67 7.32 36.20
CA GLU A 68 -7.84 7.35 35.31
C GLU A 68 -8.93 8.25 35.94
N PRO A 69 -9.49 9.23 35.22
CA PRO A 69 -10.61 10.00 35.72
C PRO A 69 -11.82 9.06 35.83
N LYS A 70 -12.45 9.00 37.01
CA LYS A 70 -13.68 8.24 37.24
C LYS A 70 -14.82 8.86 36.42
N ILE A 71 -14.98 8.40 35.18
CA ILE A 71 -16.12 8.73 34.32
C ILE A 71 -17.39 8.26 35.05
N GLY A 72 -18.30 9.20 35.35
CA GLY A 72 -19.54 8.92 36.06
C GLY A 72 -20.39 7.87 35.32
N LYS A 73 -21.15 7.06 36.07
CA LYS A 73 -21.96 5.95 35.55
C LYS A 73 -22.97 6.33 34.44
N ASN A 74 -23.21 7.63 34.24
CA ASN A 74 -24.19 8.18 33.29
C ASN A 74 -23.57 9.05 32.17
N ALA A 75 -22.24 9.07 32.01
CA ALA A 75 -21.63 9.81 30.92
C ALA A 75 -22.08 9.24 29.56
N LEU A 76 -22.46 10.10 28.62
CA LEU A 76 -22.81 9.74 27.25
C LEU A 76 -21.62 10.04 26.33
N VAL A 77 -21.30 9.10 25.46
CA VAL A 77 -20.28 9.26 24.41
C VAL A 77 -20.96 9.38 23.06
N ILE A 78 -20.51 10.35 22.26
CA ILE A 78 -20.99 10.59 20.90
C ILE A 78 -20.19 9.71 19.95
N TRP A 79 -20.90 8.90 19.17
CA TRP A 79 -20.39 7.99 18.16
C TRP A 79 -20.69 8.56 16.78
N MET A 80 -19.66 8.99 16.05
CA MET A 80 -19.83 9.46 14.68
C MET A 80 -19.99 8.27 13.72
N LEU A 81 -20.63 8.48 12.58
CA LEU A 81 -20.74 7.47 11.52
C LEU A 81 -19.38 6.88 11.14
N ASN A 82 -18.32 7.68 11.10
CA ASN A 82 -16.96 7.22 10.79
C ASN A 82 -16.45 6.17 11.80
N ASP A 83 -16.67 6.39 13.10
CA ASP A 83 -16.21 5.47 14.15
C ASP A 83 -16.98 4.14 14.11
N ILE A 84 -18.29 4.23 13.87
CA ILE A 84 -19.15 3.05 13.72
C ILE A 84 -18.76 2.28 12.45
N SER A 85 -18.45 2.99 11.35
CA SER A 85 -18.01 2.39 10.08
C SER A 85 -16.67 1.66 10.24
N LYS A 86 -15.70 2.26 10.95
CA LYS A 86 -14.43 1.62 11.32
C LYS A 86 -14.65 0.32 12.09
N ARG A 87 -15.56 0.33 13.07
CA ARG A 87 -15.92 -0.87 13.85
C ARG A 87 -16.62 -1.93 13.01
N ALA A 88 -17.52 -1.52 12.11
CA ALA A 88 -18.20 -2.41 11.19
C ALA A 88 -17.19 -3.12 10.27
N LEU A 89 -16.24 -2.36 9.72
CA LEU A 89 -15.18 -2.89 8.87
C LEU A 89 -14.33 -3.92 9.62
N LEU A 90 -13.83 -3.61 10.82
CA LEU A 90 -13.04 -4.56 11.61
C LEU A 90 -13.84 -5.81 12.00
N SER A 91 -15.11 -5.66 12.37
CA SER A 91 -15.96 -6.82 12.68
C SER A 91 -16.15 -7.71 11.46
N SER A 92 -16.36 -7.14 10.28
CA SER A 92 -16.51 -7.90 9.03
C SER A 92 -15.21 -8.57 8.59
N ALA A 93 -14.06 -7.87 8.72
CA ALA A 93 -12.74 -8.40 8.40
C ALA A 93 -12.37 -9.58 9.32
N ARG A 94 -12.65 -9.47 10.63
CA ARG A 94 -12.44 -10.56 11.59
C ARG A 94 -13.34 -11.77 11.31
N LEU A 95 -14.59 -11.55 10.87
CA LEU A 95 -15.46 -12.63 10.45
C LEU A 95 -14.92 -13.34 9.19
N ALA A 96 -14.44 -12.57 8.20
CA ALA A 96 -13.83 -13.13 7.00
C ALA A 96 -12.56 -13.94 7.33
N LEU A 97 -11.74 -13.47 8.26
CA LEU A 97 -10.59 -14.22 8.79
C LEU A 97 -11.01 -15.51 9.50
N PHE A 98 -12.06 -15.45 10.32
CA PHE A 98 -12.60 -16.63 10.98
C PHE A 98 -13.00 -17.70 9.95
N ASP A 99 -13.72 -17.29 8.91
CA ASP A 99 -14.18 -18.20 7.85
C ASP A 99 -13.00 -18.75 7.02
N ALA A 100 -11.96 -17.94 6.78
CA ALA A 100 -10.75 -18.38 6.08
C ALA A 100 -9.84 -19.29 6.92
N ASN A 101 -9.90 -19.20 8.25
CA ASN A 101 -9.14 -20.03 9.19
C ASN A 101 -9.88 -21.32 9.58
N TYR A 102 -11.13 -21.47 9.16
CA TYR A 102 -11.91 -22.66 9.46
C TYR A 102 -11.41 -23.87 8.68
N ASN A 103 -10.80 -24.82 9.38
CA ASN A 103 -10.43 -26.12 8.82
C ASN A 103 -11.51 -27.17 9.19
N PRO A 104 -12.32 -27.66 8.23
CA PRO A 104 -13.37 -28.64 8.51
C PRO A 104 -12.82 -29.97 9.03
N LYS A 105 -11.54 -30.29 8.76
CA LYS A 105 -10.91 -31.55 9.19
C LYS A 105 -10.52 -31.51 10.67
N GLU A 106 -10.13 -30.36 11.19
CA GLU A 106 -9.61 -30.22 12.56
C GLU A 106 -10.68 -29.80 13.57
N LYS A 107 -11.87 -29.38 13.10
CA LYS A 107 -12.98 -28.84 13.92
C LYS A 107 -12.53 -27.75 14.91
N LYS A 108 -11.36 -27.16 14.69
CA LYS A 108 -10.77 -26.07 15.47
C LYS A 108 -10.70 -24.85 14.57
N SER A 109 -11.10 -23.71 15.11
CA SER A 109 -10.93 -22.42 14.46
C SER A 109 -9.99 -21.60 15.33
N ILE A 110 -8.94 -21.06 14.73
CA ILE A 110 -8.07 -20.11 15.41
C ILE A 110 -8.86 -18.81 15.55
N PRO A 111 -9.08 -18.30 16.78
CA PRO A 111 -9.83 -17.08 16.97
C PRO A 111 -9.14 -15.92 16.23
N PRO A 112 -9.88 -15.08 15.51
CA PRO A 112 -9.30 -13.98 14.76
C PRO A 112 -8.72 -12.95 15.73
N PRO A 113 -7.56 -12.36 15.38
CA PRO A 113 -6.87 -11.40 16.21
C PRO A 113 -7.74 -10.18 16.52
N ILE A 114 -7.37 -9.46 17.57
CA ILE A 114 -8.08 -8.26 18.02
C ILE A 114 -7.31 -7.00 17.63
N LYS A 115 -5.96 -7.06 17.62
CA LYS A 115 -5.12 -5.93 17.26
C LYS A 115 -5.19 -5.65 15.76
N LEU A 116 -5.17 -4.37 15.41
CA LEU A 116 -5.32 -3.91 14.04
C LEU A 116 -4.22 -4.47 13.12
N ASP A 117 -2.96 -4.40 13.56
CA ASP A 117 -1.81 -4.85 12.76
C ASP A 117 -1.85 -6.36 12.51
N GLU A 118 -2.17 -7.15 13.54
CA GLU A 118 -2.34 -8.60 13.43
C GLU A 118 -3.50 -8.98 12.50
N ILE A 119 -4.62 -8.24 12.55
CA ILE A 119 -5.74 -8.42 11.61
C ILE A 119 -5.25 -8.15 10.18
N PHE A 120 -4.57 -7.02 9.96
CA PHE A 120 -4.08 -6.63 8.65
C PHE A 120 -3.10 -7.65 8.07
N GLU A 121 -2.12 -8.11 8.85
CA GLU A 121 -1.17 -9.15 8.44
C GLU A 121 -1.86 -10.47 8.11
N GLN A 122 -2.80 -10.93 8.94
CA GLN A 122 -3.53 -12.17 8.66
C GLN A 122 -4.41 -12.06 7.41
N LEU A 123 -5.01 -10.89 7.13
CA LEU A 123 -5.78 -10.68 5.90
C LEU A 123 -4.89 -10.85 4.67
N ILE A 124 -3.68 -10.31 4.71
CA ILE A 124 -2.68 -10.46 3.64
C ILE A 124 -2.27 -11.93 3.50
N GLN A 125 -1.91 -12.61 4.59
CA GLN A 125 -1.50 -14.02 4.58
C GLN A 125 -2.59 -14.94 4.02
N LYS A 126 -3.87 -14.63 4.28
CA LYS A 126 -5.03 -15.40 3.78
C LYS A 126 -5.52 -14.93 2.41
N LYS A 127 -4.78 -14.02 1.75
CA LYS A 127 -5.11 -13.47 0.42
C LYS A 127 -6.48 -12.80 0.36
N LEU A 128 -6.94 -12.25 1.48
CA LEU A 128 -8.16 -11.44 1.60
C LEU A 128 -7.84 -9.97 1.29
N PHE A 129 -7.30 -9.73 0.09
CA PHE A 129 -6.72 -8.44 -0.29
C PHE A 129 -7.74 -7.30 -0.38
N ASP A 130 -9.00 -7.61 -0.68
CA ASP A 130 -10.09 -6.62 -0.68
C ASP A 130 -10.33 -6.04 0.72
N TYR A 131 -10.40 -6.90 1.74
CA TYR A 131 -10.51 -6.47 3.12
C TYR A 131 -9.23 -5.78 3.62
N ALA A 132 -8.06 -6.32 3.30
CA ALA A 132 -6.79 -5.69 3.66
C ALA A 132 -6.68 -4.28 3.09
N TRP A 133 -7.08 -4.09 1.83
CA TRP A 133 -7.08 -2.79 1.17
C TRP A 133 -8.01 -1.79 1.86
N GLU A 134 -9.26 -2.18 2.13
CA GLU A 134 -10.21 -1.29 2.83
C GLU A 134 -9.75 -0.97 4.26
N VAL A 135 -9.15 -1.93 4.97
CA VAL A 135 -8.58 -1.69 6.32
C VAL A 135 -7.41 -0.71 6.24
N SER A 136 -6.45 -0.92 5.33
CA SER A 136 -5.36 0.04 5.10
C SER A 136 -5.91 1.42 4.73
N LYS A 137 -6.96 1.47 3.91
CA LYS A 137 -7.60 2.71 3.51
C LYS A 137 -8.15 3.48 4.72
N VAL A 138 -9.04 2.84 5.47
CA VAL A 138 -9.83 3.45 6.55
C VAL A 138 -8.99 3.78 7.80
N PHE A 139 -7.95 3.00 8.08
CA PHE A 139 -7.09 3.17 9.25
C PHE A 139 -5.74 3.84 8.94
N ASP A 140 -5.54 4.28 7.69
CA ASP A 140 -4.31 4.94 7.25
C ASP A 140 -3.04 4.08 7.46
N LEU A 141 -3.19 2.76 7.34
CA LEU A 141 -2.04 1.85 7.40
C LEU A 141 -1.26 1.93 6.08
N LYS A 142 0.06 1.87 6.20
CA LYS A 142 0.97 1.84 5.04
C LYS A 142 0.62 0.67 4.11
N PRO A 143 0.38 0.91 2.81
CA PRO A 143 -0.09 -0.15 1.90
C PRO A 143 1.01 -1.12 1.45
N TYR A 144 2.28 -0.86 1.81
CA TYR A 144 3.44 -1.60 1.28
C TYR A 144 3.39 -3.12 1.52
N PRO A 145 3.06 -3.63 2.72
CA PRO A 145 3.00 -5.08 2.96
C PRO A 145 1.96 -5.77 2.06
N LEU A 146 0.82 -5.10 1.85
CA LEU A 146 -0.24 -5.57 0.97
C LEU A 146 0.19 -5.54 -0.49
N LEU A 147 0.76 -4.43 -0.96
CA LEU A 147 1.25 -4.30 -2.34
C LEU A 147 2.31 -5.35 -2.64
N LYS A 148 3.28 -5.54 -1.73
CA LYS A 148 4.30 -6.60 -1.83
C LYS A 148 3.66 -7.97 -2.01
N ALA A 149 2.72 -8.34 -1.14
CA ALA A 149 2.05 -9.64 -1.20
C ALA A 149 1.24 -9.84 -2.49
N VAL A 150 0.50 -8.81 -2.92
CA VAL A 150 -0.28 -8.85 -4.17
C VAL A 150 0.65 -8.99 -5.38
N THR A 151 1.75 -8.25 -5.44
CA THR A 151 2.74 -8.37 -6.52
C THR A 151 3.35 -9.76 -6.58
N VAL A 152 3.74 -10.32 -5.43
CA VAL A 152 4.24 -11.70 -5.34
C VAL A 152 3.20 -12.68 -5.88
N GLU A 153 1.94 -12.58 -5.45
CA GLU A 153 0.86 -13.45 -5.94
C GLU A 153 0.61 -13.31 -7.44
N CYS A 154 0.64 -12.09 -7.97
CA CYS A 154 0.52 -11.85 -9.42
C CYS A 154 1.61 -12.58 -10.21
N ILE A 155 2.86 -12.51 -9.77
CA ILE A 155 3.99 -13.22 -10.39
C ILE A 155 3.77 -14.74 -10.30
N HIS A 156 3.35 -15.25 -9.14
CA HIS A 156 3.10 -16.69 -8.96
C HIS A 156 1.99 -17.22 -9.85
N LEU A 157 0.93 -16.44 -10.09
CA LEU A 157 -0.17 -16.84 -10.97
C LEU A 157 0.28 -16.97 -12.42
N ASP A 158 1.16 -16.09 -12.91
CA ASP A 158 1.69 -16.21 -14.26
C ASP A 158 2.72 -17.33 -14.38
N ALA A 159 3.56 -17.51 -13.36
CA ALA A 159 4.55 -18.58 -13.33
C ALA A 159 3.90 -19.98 -13.26
N LYS A 160 2.78 -20.11 -12.53
CA LYS A 160 2.05 -21.37 -12.32
C LYS A 160 0.53 -21.12 -12.38
N PRO A 161 -0.04 -21.02 -13.60
CA PRO A 161 -1.44 -20.69 -13.77
C PRO A 161 -2.35 -21.79 -13.20
N PRO A 162 -3.27 -21.46 -12.27
CA PRO A 162 -4.22 -22.44 -11.75
C PRO A 162 -5.28 -22.82 -12.78
N LYS A 163 -5.93 -23.97 -12.57
CA LYS A 163 -7.09 -24.42 -13.35
C LYS A 163 -8.36 -23.63 -12.96
N GLY A 164 -8.38 -22.33 -13.22
CA GLY A 164 -9.50 -21.45 -12.90
C GLY A 164 -9.06 -20.09 -12.36
N GLU A 165 -10.02 -19.18 -12.17
CA GLU A 165 -9.71 -17.88 -11.59
C GLU A 165 -9.47 -18.01 -10.07
N PRO A 166 -8.37 -17.46 -9.53
CA PRO A 166 -8.14 -17.44 -8.09
C PRO A 166 -9.24 -16.70 -7.35
N SER A 167 -9.62 -17.20 -6.16
CA SER A 167 -10.70 -16.62 -5.35
C SER A 167 -10.47 -15.16 -4.99
N TRP A 168 -9.21 -14.76 -4.73
CA TRP A 168 -8.87 -13.38 -4.41
C TRP A 168 -9.05 -12.45 -5.63
N VAL A 169 -8.73 -12.92 -6.84
CA VAL A 169 -8.94 -12.16 -8.08
C VAL A 169 -10.43 -11.96 -8.29
N ALA A 170 -11.23 -13.01 -8.12
CA ALA A 170 -12.70 -12.95 -8.23
C ALA A 170 -13.32 -11.90 -7.32
N LYS A 171 -12.92 -11.86 -6.04
CA LYS A 171 -13.41 -10.88 -5.05
C LYS A 171 -13.01 -9.44 -5.36
N ASN A 172 -11.87 -9.25 -6.03
CA ASN A 172 -11.32 -7.94 -6.36
C ASN A 172 -11.76 -7.40 -7.73
N ARG A 173 -12.55 -8.17 -8.51
CA ARG A 173 -13.09 -7.74 -9.82
C ARG A 173 -13.80 -6.39 -9.76
N LYS A 174 -14.49 -6.09 -8.64
CA LYS A 174 -15.22 -4.83 -8.42
C LYS A 174 -14.34 -3.58 -8.50
N PHE A 175 -13.03 -3.72 -8.33
CA PHE A 175 -12.08 -2.60 -8.36
C PHE A 175 -11.50 -2.33 -9.75
N VAL A 176 -11.79 -3.17 -10.74
CA VAL A 176 -11.25 -3.03 -12.10
C VAL A 176 -12.30 -2.41 -13.02
N ARG A 177 -12.00 -1.24 -13.60
CA ARG A 177 -12.95 -0.48 -14.44
C ARG A 177 -13.25 -1.11 -15.80
N LYS A 178 -12.26 -1.72 -16.43
CA LYS A 178 -12.40 -2.46 -17.71
C LYS A 178 -12.03 -3.89 -17.43
N ILE A 179 -12.90 -4.86 -17.74
CA ILE A 179 -12.63 -6.27 -17.48
C ILE A 179 -11.59 -6.74 -18.50
N PRO A 180 -10.31 -6.95 -18.11
CA PRO A 180 -9.33 -7.48 -19.03
C PRO A 180 -9.55 -9.00 -19.20
N SER A 181 -8.76 -9.61 -20.08
CA SER A 181 -8.75 -11.05 -20.26
C SER A 181 -8.52 -11.77 -18.92
N LEU A 182 -9.01 -13.00 -18.77
CA LEU A 182 -8.85 -13.79 -17.54
C LEU A 182 -7.38 -13.88 -17.07
N ARG A 183 -6.43 -13.80 -18.00
CA ARG A 183 -4.98 -13.87 -17.76
C ARG A 183 -4.35 -12.55 -17.32
N GLU A 184 -5.07 -11.42 -17.40
CA GLU A 184 -4.51 -10.10 -17.09
C GLU A 184 -5.18 -9.43 -15.88
N ARG A 185 -6.20 -10.07 -15.32
CA ARG A 185 -7.01 -9.49 -14.23
C ARG A 185 -6.22 -9.20 -12.98
N HIS A 186 -5.32 -10.10 -12.57
CA HIS A 186 -4.48 -9.89 -11.39
C HIS A 186 -3.55 -8.69 -11.58
N TRP A 187 -3.00 -8.50 -12.78
CA TRP A 187 -2.20 -7.31 -13.10
C TRP A 187 -3.01 -6.02 -13.09
N ALA A 188 -4.24 -6.05 -13.62
CA ALA A 188 -5.12 -4.90 -13.57
C ALA A 188 -5.52 -4.53 -12.12
N ILE A 189 -5.70 -5.53 -11.24
CA ILE A 189 -5.94 -5.29 -9.81
C ILE A 189 -4.70 -4.66 -9.16
N LEU A 190 -3.50 -5.20 -9.38
CA LEU A 190 -2.26 -4.62 -8.85
C LEU A 190 -2.09 -3.17 -9.30
N ARG A 191 -2.27 -2.90 -10.60
CA ARG A 191 -2.21 -1.53 -11.14
C ARG A 191 -3.24 -0.63 -10.47
N GLY A 192 -4.47 -1.11 -10.29
CA GLY A 192 -5.53 -0.38 -9.59
C GLY A 192 -5.15 0.00 -8.16
N TYR A 193 -4.57 -0.92 -7.38
CA TYR A 193 -4.09 -0.61 -6.04
C TYR A 193 -2.95 0.41 -6.06
N VAL A 194 -1.97 0.26 -6.94
CA VAL A 194 -0.86 1.22 -7.06
C VAL A 194 -1.37 2.61 -7.43
N GLU A 195 -2.26 2.72 -8.42
CA GLU A 195 -2.83 4.00 -8.82
C GLU A 195 -3.61 4.68 -7.70
N VAL A 196 -4.40 3.93 -6.92
CA VAL A 196 -5.17 4.50 -5.81
C VAL A 196 -4.24 4.89 -4.65
N ALA A 197 -3.21 4.08 -4.34
CA ALA A 197 -2.20 4.42 -3.34
C ALA A 197 -1.46 5.70 -3.71
N MET A 198 -0.98 5.81 -4.95
CA MET A 198 -0.28 6.99 -5.45
C MET A 198 -1.19 8.23 -5.49
N ARG A 199 -2.50 8.07 -5.75
CA ARG A 199 -3.45 9.19 -5.68
C ARG A 199 -3.67 9.69 -4.25
N ARG A 200 -3.60 8.80 -3.26
CA ARG A 200 -3.74 9.16 -1.84
C ARG A 200 -2.48 9.87 -1.31
N CYS A 201 -1.31 9.38 -1.69
CA CYS A 201 -0.01 9.91 -1.25
C CYS A 201 0.89 10.15 -2.47
N PRO A 202 0.72 11.26 -3.21
CA PRO A 202 1.45 11.51 -4.47
C PRO A 202 2.97 11.56 -4.33
N GLU A 203 3.46 12.02 -3.18
CA GLU A 203 4.88 12.17 -2.85
C GLU A 203 5.50 10.90 -2.25
N ASP A 204 4.69 9.88 -1.95
CA ASP A 204 5.18 8.64 -1.36
C ASP A 204 5.63 7.65 -2.45
N PHE A 205 6.88 7.81 -2.88
CA PHE A 205 7.50 6.93 -3.86
C PHE A 205 7.73 5.50 -3.36
N THR A 206 7.61 5.25 -2.05
CA THR A 206 7.75 3.92 -1.44
C THR A 206 6.74 2.92 -2.02
N VAL A 207 5.58 3.40 -2.47
CA VAL A 207 4.56 2.60 -3.16
C VAL A 207 5.12 1.99 -4.45
N LEU A 208 5.68 2.82 -5.33
CA LEU A 208 6.29 2.36 -6.57
C LEU A 208 7.51 1.49 -6.26
N TRP A 209 8.33 1.92 -5.29
CA TRP A 209 9.55 1.21 -4.90
C TRP A 209 9.25 -0.21 -4.48
N THR A 210 8.26 -0.39 -3.59
CA THR A 210 7.88 -1.69 -3.06
C THR A 210 7.51 -2.66 -4.18
N VAL A 211 6.71 -2.20 -5.15
CA VAL A 211 6.27 -3.04 -6.26
C VAL A 211 7.43 -3.37 -7.20
N THR A 212 8.22 -2.38 -7.61
CA THR A 212 9.39 -2.59 -8.48
C THR A 212 10.43 -3.50 -7.84
N TYR A 213 10.71 -3.30 -6.56
CA TYR A 213 11.64 -4.13 -5.80
C TYR A 213 11.23 -5.60 -5.85
N VAL A 214 9.93 -5.91 -5.73
CA VAL A 214 9.43 -7.29 -5.84
C VAL A 214 9.63 -7.86 -7.24
N PHE A 215 9.35 -7.10 -8.31
CA PHE A 215 9.64 -7.57 -9.67
C PHE A 215 11.11 -7.93 -9.83
N LEU A 216 12.01 -7.04 -9.42
CA LEU A 216 13.45 -7.23 -9.51
C LEU A 216 13.94 -8.41 -8.64
N GLN A 217 13.46 -8.51 -7.40
CA GLN A 217 13.79 -9.61 -6.49
C GLN A 217 13.41 -10.99 -7.06
N HIS A 218 12.31 -11.05 -7.80
CA HIS A 218 11.85 -12.27 -8.46
C HIS A 218 12.39 -12.45 -9.89
N GLN A 219 13.33 -11.59 -10.33
CA GLN A 219 13.88 -11.57 -11.70
C GLN A 219 12.80 -11.53 -12.78
N TRP A 220 11.68 -10.86 -12.48
CA TRP A 220 10.55 -10.72 -13.38
C TRP A 220 10.64 -9.40 -14.15
N HIS A 221 10.14 -9.40 -15.39
CA HIS A 221 10.18 -8.21 -16.23
C HIS A 221 9.36 -7.07 -15.59
N ILE A 222 9.92 -5.86 -15.57
CA ILE A 222 9.22 -4.67 -15.10
C ILE A 222 8.21 -4.25 -16.18
N PRO A 223 6.92 -4.14 -15.87
CA PRO A 223 5.93 -3.69 -16.84
C PRO A 223 6.16 -2.23 -17.28
N PRO A 224 5.95 -1.87 -18.57
CA PRO A 224 6.20 -0.51 -19.06
C PRO A 224 5.41 0.58 -18.33
N TRP A 225 4.19 0.29 -17.88
CA TRP A 225 3.39 1.25 -17.13
C TRP A 225 4.05 1.64 -15.79
N LEU A 226 4.80 0.73 -15.18
CA LEU A 226 5.47 0.95 -13.90
C LEU A 226 6.75 1.77 -14.11
N SER A 227 7.55 1.46 -15.14
CA SER A 227 8.73 2.26 -15.49
C SER A 227 8.35 3.69 -15.86
N ASN A 228 7.27 3.89 -16.61
CA ASN A 228 6.79 5.22 -17.00
C ASN A 228 6.40 6.07 -15.78
N CYS A 229 5.83 5.47 -14.73
CA CYS A 229 5.53 6.19 -13.49
C CYS A 229 6.78 6.80 -12.81
N TYR A 230 7.96 6.18 -12.97
CA TYR A 230 9.21 6.72 -12.45
C TYR A 230 9.82 7.77 -13.35
N GLU A 231 9.78 7.58 -14.67
CA GLU A 231 10.34 8.54 -15.64
C GLU A 231 9.75 9.95 -15.43
N ASP A 232 8.45 10.03 -15.12
CA ASP A 232 7.74 11.29 -14.88
C ASP A 232 8.09 11.95 -13.54
N LYS A 233 8.41 11.16 -12.50
CA LYS A 233 8.40 11.67 -11.12
C LYS A 233 9.70 11.47 -10.34
N CYS A 234 10.36 10.32 -10.49
CA CYS A 234 11.52 9.97 -9.65
C CYS A 234 12.50 9.01 -10.35
N ALA A 235 13.07 9.44 -11.48
CA ALA A 235 14.03 8.65 -12.25
C ALA A 235 15.28 8.22 -11.44
N ALA A 236 15.73 9.05 -10.47
CA ALA A 236 16.88 8.75 -9.61
C ALA A 236 16.66 7.48 -8.77
N GLN A 237 15.53 7.41 -8.05
CA GLN A 237 15.19 6.24 -7.24
C GLN A 237 15.00 4.97 -8.08
N TYR A 238 14.48 5.12 -9.30
CA TYR A 238 14.37 4.00 -10.23
C TYR A 238 15.74 3.50 -10.68
N ALA A 239 16.63 4.41 -11.08
CA ALA A 239 18.01 4.08 -11.44
C ALA A 239 18.72 3.39 -10.27
N TYR A 240 18.57 3.88 -9.05
CA TYR A 240 19.10 3.22 -7.86
C TYR A 240 18.61 1.78 -7.71
N LEU A 241 17.30 1.53 -7.84
CA LEU A 241 16.77 0.17 -7.80
C LEU A 241 17.37 -0.71 -8.90
N LEU A 242 17.49 -0.21 -10.12
CA LEU A 242 18.09 -0.96 -11.22
C LEU A 242 19.55 -1.29 -10.94
N ILE A 243 20.32 -0.34 -10.39
CA ILE A 243 21.71 -0.53 -9.97
C ILE A 243 21.81 -1.62 -8.91
N MET A 244 20.97 -1.56 -7.88
CA MET A 244 20.96 -2.51 -6.76
C MET A 244 20.69 -3.96 -7.19
N PHE A 245 19.94 -4.14 -8.28
CA PHE A 245 19.63 -5.45 -8.87
C PHE A 245 20.44 -5.75 -10.14
N ASP A 246 21.51 -5.00 -10.38
CA ASP A 246 22.45 -5.22 -11.47
C ASP A 246 21.91 -5.06 -12.90
N HIS A 247 20.82 -4.31 -13.06
CA HIS A 247 20.28 -3.91 -14.36
C HIS A 247 20.96 -2.64 -14.89
N LEU A 248 22.30 -2.69 -15.02
CA LEU A 248 23.13 -1.52 -15.33
C LEU A 248 22.79 -0.84 -16.67
N HIS A 249 22.53 -1.62 -17.72
CA HIS A 249 22.11 -1.08 -19.02
C HIS A 249 20.84 -0.21 -18.92
N LEU A 250 19.80 -0.73 -18.25
CA LEU A 250 18.55 -0.01 -18.03
C LEU A 250 18.73 1.20 -17.12
N ALA A 251 19.65 1.13 -16.14
CA ALA A 251 20.01 2.26 -15.30
C ALA A 251 20.65 3.38 -16.14
N CYS A 252 21.61 3.07 -17.01
CA CYS A 252 22.21 4.02 -17.95
C CYS A 252 21.15 4.71 -18.82
N GLU A 253 20.27 3.93 -19.46
CA GLU A 253 19.20 4.46 -20.31
C GLU A 253 18.26 5.40 -19.52
N THR A 254 17.87 5.01 -18.30
CA THR A 254 17.03 5.83 -17.42
C THR A 254 17.71 7.16 -17.07
N LEU A 255 18.99 7.11 -16.69
CA LEU A 255 19.78 8.30 -16.31
C LEU A 255 20.02 9.21 -17.51
N LYS A 256 20.39 8.67 -18.68
CA LYS A 256 20.55 9.42 -19.93
C LYS A 256 19.28 10.20 -20.30
N LYS A 257 18.12 9.54 -20.25
CA LYS A 257 16.83 10.20 -20.50
C LYS A 257 16.60 11.35 -19.52
N LYS A 258 16.85 11.13 -18.23
CA LYS A 258 16.68 12.16 -17.19
C LYS A 258 17.61 13.36 -17.43
N ILE A 259 18.90 13.12 -17.67
CA ILE A 259 19.88 14.19 -17.97
C ILE A 259 19.45 14.96 -19.21
N THR A 260 19.01 14.28 -20.26
CA THR A 260 18.54 14.93 -21.50
C THR A 260 17.32 15.82 -21.25
N LEU A 261 16.38 15.37 -20.41
CA LEU A 261 15.21 16.16 -20.04
C LEU A 261 15.58 17.38 -19.20
N GLU A 262 16.49 17.24 -18.23
CA GLU A 262 16.95 18.36 -17.41
C GLU A 262 17.79 19.35 -18.22
N SER A 263 18.65 18.87 -19.12
CA SER A 263 19.38 19.71 -20.09
C SER A 263 18.44 20.62 -20.89
N LYS A 264 17.29 20.11 -21.32
CA LYS A 264 16.31 20.88 -22.09
C LYS A 264 15.65 22.00 -21.26
N LYS A 265 15.57 21.86 -19.93
CA LYS A 265 15.00 22.87 -19.02
C LYS A 265 15.97 24.03 -18.74
N ILE A 266 17.25 23.87 -19.06
CA ILE A 266 18.24 24.94 -18.97
C ILE A 266 17.97 25.95 -20.08
N THR A 267 17.29 27.03 -19.71
CA THR A 267 16.93 28.17 -20.57
C THR A 267 17.49 29.49 -20.05
N SER A 268 17.89 29.54 -18.77
CA SER A 268 18.46 30.72 -18.13
C SER A 268 19.40 30.34 -16.99
N ARG A 269 20.15 31.31 -16.48
CA ARG A 269 21.04 31.14 -15.31
C ARG A 269 20.31 30.72 -14.02
N ASN A 270 19.01 31.02 -13.92
CA ASN A 270 18.18 30.71 -12.75
C ASN A 270 17.37 29.43 -12.91
N SER A 271 17.56 28.67 -14.00
CA SER A 271 16.88 27.39 -14.21
C SER A 271 17.26 26.41 -13.10
N GLN A 272 16.27 25.96 -12.33
CA GLN A 272 16.46 24.89 -11.36
C GLN A 272 16.45 23.55 -12.09
N CYS A 273 17.63 22.96 -12.29
CA CYS A 273 17.82 21.67 -12.93
C CYS A 273 18.67 20.78 -12.02
N LEU A 274 18.22 19.55 -11.79
CA LEU A 274 18.87 18.61 -10.87
C LEU A 274 19.07 17.27 -11.56
N ILE A 275 20.33 16.87 -11.69
CA ILE A 275 20.71 15.54 -12.17
C ILE A 275 21.05 14.62 -10.98
N PRO A 276 20.75 13.32 -11.09
CA PRO A 276 21.06 12.31 -10.07
C PRO A 276 22.56 11.94 -10.07
N ALA A 277 23.41 12.83 -9.54
CA ALA A 277 24.87 12.67 -9.57
C ALA A 277 25.34 11.38 -8.85
N THR A 278 24.75 11.06 -7.70
CA THR A 278 25.10 9.87 -6.91
C THR A 278 24.89 8.58 -7.70
N GLU A 279 23.73 8.44 -8.34
CA GLU A 279 23.40 7.25 -9.12
C GLU A 279 24.25 7.15 -10.40
N ILE A 280 24.59 8.28 -11.02
CA ILE A 280 25.51 8.33 -12.17
C ILE A 280 26.88 7.80 -11.75
N ASP A 281 27.46 8.33 -10.67
CA ASP A 281 28.76 7.91 -10.16
C ASP A 281 28.79 6.42 -9.82
N TRP A 282 27.73 5.92 -9.17
CA TRP A 282 27.60 4.50 -8.83
C TRP A 282 27.56 3.60 -10.07
N VAL A 283 26.78 3.96 -11.10
CA VAL A 283 26.71 3.20 -12.35
C VAL A 283 28.06 3.16 -13.05
N LEU A 284 28.68 4.33 -13.24
CA LEU A 284 29.97 4.43 -13.94
C LEU A 284 31.05 3.64 -13.21
N TRP A 285 31.09 3.75 -11.87
CA TRP A 285 32.01 2.99 -11.05
C TRP A 285 31.79 1.47 -11.19
N LEU A 286 30.53 0.99 -11.09
CA LEU A 286 30.22 -0.42 -11.22
C LEU A 286 30.57 -0.98 -12.60
N ILE A 287 30.28 -0.23 -13.68
CA ILE A 287 30.62 -0.62 -15.04
C ILE A 287 32.14 -0.67 -15.23
N SER A 288 32.89 0.27 -14.64
CA SER A 288 34.36 0.30 -14.73
C SER A 288 35.04 -0.97 -14.20
N LYS A 289 34.36 -1.70 -13.30
CA LYS A 289 34.86 -2.96 -12.73
C LYS A 289 34.51 -4.19 -13.57
N ARG A 290 33.77 -4.04 -14.66
CA ARG A 290 33.30 -5.15 -15.50
C ARG A 290 34.02 -5.17 -16.84
N ASP A 291 34.20 -6.38 -17.36
CA ASP A 291 34.73 -6.61 -18.71
C ASP A 291 33.61 -6.91 -19.71
N ASP A 292 32.64 -5.99 -19.78
CA ASP A 292 31.57 -6.02 -20.78
C ASP A 292 31.71 -4.82 -21.73
N VAL A 293 31.88 -5.11 -23.02
CA VAL A 293 32.06 -4.08 -24.06
C VAL A 293 30.80 -3.24 -24.24
N THR A 294 29.62 -3.85 -24.11
CA THR A 294 28.33 -3.17 -24.31
C THR A 294 28.07 -2.16 -23.20
N LEU A 295 28.30 -2.56 -21.95
CA LEU A 295 28.17 -1.65 -20.80
C LEU A 295 29.20 -0.52 -20.82
N LYS A 296 30.44 -0.80 -21.28
CA LYS A 296 31.46 0.25 -21.45
C LYS A 296 31.03 1.30 -22.49
N GLU A 297 30.33 0.89 -23.55
CA GLU A 297 29.75 1.82 -24.52
C GLU A 297 28.61 2.64 -23.91
N ASP A 298 27.71 2.01 -23.15
CA ASP A 298 26.64 2.72 -22.44
C ASP A 298 27.20 3.76 -21.44
N ALA A 299 28.27 3.42 -20.74
CA ALA A 299 28.95 4.31 -19.80
C ALA A 299 29.55 5.53 -20.51
N LYS A 300 30.23 5.35 -21.64
CA LYS A 300 30.74 6.47 -22.45
C LYS A 300 29.61 7.40 -22.90
N GLN A 301 28.51 6.84 -23.38
CA GLN A 301 27.36 7.64 -23.81
C GLN A 301 26.72 8.41 -22.64
N LEU A 302 26.72 7.82 -21.44
CA LEU A 302 26.26 8.50 -20.22
C LEU A 302 27.22 9.64 -19.83
N GLU A 303 28.54 9.40 -19.86
CA GLU A 303 29.56 10.43 -19.61
C GLU A 303 29.42 11.61 -20.58
N GLU A 304 29.32 11.35 -21.88
CA GLU A 304 29.08 12.39 -22.90
C GLU A 304 27.81 13.20 -22.61
N CYS A 305 26.75 12.55 -22.12
CA CYS A 305 25.51 13.22 -21.76
C CYS A 305 25.68 14.13 -20.54
N VAL A 306 26.48 13.73 -19.56
CA VAL A 306 26.83 14.54 -18.38
C VAL A 306 27.70 15.72 -18.78
N GLU A 307 28.71 15.52 -19.62
CA GLU A 307 29.57 16.58 -20.14
C GLU A 307 28.74 17.64 -20.87
N ARG A 308 27.89 17.22 -21.82
CA ARG A 308 26.99 18.13 -22.56
C ARG A 308 26.05 18.90 -21.62
N TYR A 309 25.60 18.30 -20.53
CA TYR A 309 24.78 18.97 -19.52
C TYR A 309 25.56 20.10 -18.83
N PHE A 310 26.78 19.84 -18.37
CA PHE A 310 27.62 20.85 -17.71
C PHE A 310 28.13 21.94 -18.67
N GLU A 311 28.47 21.58 -19.91
CA GLU A 311 28.80 22.56 -20.95
C GLU A 311 27.65 23.54 -21.18
N ARG A 312 26.42 23.03 -21.20
CA ARG A 312 25.22 23.86 -21.34
C ARG A 312 24.98 24.77 -20.14
N ILE A 313 25.25 24.32 -18.91
CA ILE A 313 25.19 25.20 -17.74
C ILE A 313 26.27 26.30 -17.84
N ALA A 314 27.48 25.93 -18.24
CA ALA A 314 28.60 26.85 -18.35
C ALA A 314 28.36 27.95 -19.40
N SER A 315 27.67 27.63 -20.51
CA SER A 315 27.38 28.62 -21.56
C SER A 315 26.49 29.77 -21.07
N PHE A 316 25.53 29.51 -20.17
CA PHE A 316 24.69 30.54 -19.55
C PHE A 316 25.34 31.23 -18.34
N SER A 317 26.48 30.73 -17.86
CA SER A 317 27.23 31.36 -16.76
C SER A 317 28.28 32.36 -17.25
N ARG A 318 28.66 32.30 -18.53
CA ARG A 318 29.61 33.21 -19.19
C ARG A 318 28.96 34.46 -19.78
N GLN A 319 27.63 34.57 -19.72
CA GLN A 319 26.84 35.76 -20.06
C GLN A 319 26.44 36.51 -18.78
#